data_AF-A0A6B1E023-F1
#
_entry.id   AF-A0A6B1E023-F1
#
_cell.length_a   1.000
_cell.length_b   1.000
_cell.length_c   1.000
_cell.angle_alpha   90.00
_cell.angle_beta   90.00
_cell.angle_gamma   90.00
#
_symmetry.space_group_name_H-M   'P 1'
#
loop_
_entity.id
_entity.type
_entity.pdbx_description
1 polymer ?
#
loop_
_entity_poly.entity_id
_entity_poly.type
_entity_poly.pdbx_seq_one_letter_code
_entity_poly.pdbx_strand_id
1 'polypeptide(L)'
;MDRTVPKSGNDDIELYMRTYYSLLRSSDAIEIDTLVESHVAMNSSLHEGAGSLEIDASALMYSALRLPPCIIDVTEVLVGQLERGFVAAGYHGIASWQRVYSTGRRRRSHFDGVSALAVYIVSSSDIDDLTPMLTAYQIEWNKLHLRLQNQALCDLLARHVDGGDLPDEDFAALADGLSMAVSDLRRLHLLWESDFAANLLRISRQRKSMTLRLIAGSLADYRRATASWWNELCVELGQAGIDPSERPVYFVSSNTHSLINLLAGFARRYEESLVQYIERFDEKSLLTEY
;
A
#
# COMPACT_ATOMS: atom_id res chain seq x y z
N MET A 1 13.40 -27.75 28.28
CA MET A 1 11.98 -27.55 27.91
C MET A 1 11.72 -26.08 28.18
N ASP A 2 12.14 -25.25 27.24
CA ASP A 2 12.19 -23.80 27.43
C ASP A 2 10.79 -23.25 27.16
N ARG A 3 10.09 -22.85 28.23
CA ARG A 3 8.77 -22.24 28.15
C ARG A 3 8.97 -20.73 28.08
N THR A 4 9.07 -20.21 26.87
CA THR A 4 8.93 -18.79 26.61
C THR A 4 7.49 -18.36 26.95
N VAL A 5 7.36 -17.26 27.69
CA VAL A 5 6.09 -16.62 28.02
C VAL A 5 5.41 -16.17 26.71
N PRO A 6 4.15 -16.52 26.44
CA PRO A 6 3.48 -16.09 25.22
C PRO A 6 3.32 -14.57 25.24
N LYS A 7 3.89 -13.89 24.24
CA LYS A 7 3.62 -12.49 23.97
C LYS A 7 2.33 -12.43 23.16
N SER A 8 1.21 -12.29 23.85
CA SER A 8 -0.14 -12.31 23.29
C SER A 8 -0.36 -11.43 22.05
N GLY A 9 0.38 -10.33 21.88
CA GLY A 9 0.23 -9.46 20.69
C GLY A 9 0.87 -9.99 19.39
N ASN A 10 1.78 -10.96 19.45
CA ASN A 10 2.45 -11.48 18.25
C ASN A 10 1.71 -12.70 17.66
N ASP A 11 0.99 -13.45 18.50
CA ASP A 11 0.34 -14.70 18.10
C ASP A 11 -0.79 -14.45 17.07
N ASP A 12 -1.56 -13.37 17.23
CA ASP A 12 -2.65 -13.01 16.31
C ASP A 12 -2.11 -12.52 14.95
N ILE A 13 -1.00 -11.76 14.97
CA ILE A 13 -0.29 -11.34 13.76
C ILE A 13 0.26 -12.57 13.03
N GLU A 14 0.95 -13.46 13.73
CA GLU A 14 1.47 -14.69 13.13
C GLU A 14 0.35 -15.58 12.58
N LEU A 15 -0.81 -15.64 13.25
CA LEU A 15 -1.98 -16.36 12.77
C LEU A 15 -2.53 -15.74 11.48
N TYR A 16 -2.67 -14.41 11.43
CA TYR A 16 -3.07 -13.70 10.21
C TYR A 16 -2.10 -13.96 9.06
N MET A 17 -0.79 -13.85 9.32
CA MET A 17 0.26 -14.16 8.35
C MET A 17 0.14 -15.58 7.81
N ARG A 18 0.04 -16.57 8.70
CA ARG A 18 -0.12 -17.98 8.31
C ARG A 18 -1.39 -18.20 7.49
N THR A 19 -2.48 -17.49 7.81
CA THR A 19 -3.77 -17.58 7.12
C THR A 19 -3.63 -17.13 5.67
N TYR A 20 -3.18 -15.89 5.42
CA TYR A 20 -3.08 -15.41 4.04
C TYR A 20 -1.98 -16.15 3.26
N TYR A 21 -0.85 -16.52 3.86
CA TYR A 21 0.15 -17.33 3.17
C TYR A 21 -0.38 -18.72 2.80
N SER A 22 -1.26 -19.29 3.63
CA SER A 22 -1.87 -20.57 3.30
C SER A 22 -2.85 -20.46 2.14
N LEU A 23 -3.61 -19.38 2.09
CA LEU A 23 -4.55 -19.10 1.00
C LEU A 23 -3.80 -18.78 -0.31
N LEU A 24 -2.76 -17.95 -0.25
CA LEU A 24 -1.93 -17.57 -1.40
C LEU A 24 -1.02 -18.69 -1.93
N ARG A 25 -0.89 -19.82 -1.22
CA ARG A 25 -0.25 -21.03 -1.77
C ARG A 25 -1.12 -21.72 -2.82
N SER A 26 -2.43 -21.49 -2.81
CA SER A 26 -3.28 -21.96 -3.90
C SER A 26 -2.94 -21.20 -5.19
N SER A 27 -3.09 -21.85 -6.34
CA SER A 27 -2.77 -21.23 -7.65
C SER A 27 -3.87 -20.27 -8.14
N ASP A 28 -4.98 -20.24 -7.43
CA ASP A 28 -6.17 -19.49 -7.75
C ASP A 28 -6.19 -18.14 -7.02
N ALA A 29 -7.00 -17.22 -7.56
CA ALA A 29 -7.24 -15.96 -6.89
C ALA A 29 -8.08 -16.20 -5.63
N ILE A 30 -7.75 -15.51 -4.54
CA ILE A 30 -8.52 -15.54 -3.30
C ILE A 30 -9.30 -14.23 -3.18
N GLU A 31 -10.53 -14.29 -2.70
CA GLU A 31 -11.29 -13.08 -2.36
C GLU A 31 -10.69 -12.45 -1.10
N ILE A 32 -10.41 -11.14 -1.13
CA ILE A 32 -9.94 -10.39 0.05
C ILE A 32 -10.95 -10.49 1.20
N ASP A 33 -12.23 -10.70 0.89
CA ASP A 33 -13.28 -10.87 1.89
C ASP A 33 -13.01 -12.05 2.84
N THR A 34 -12.34 -13.11 2.35
CA THR A 34 -11.94 -14.27 3.17
C THR A 34 -10.93 -13.92 4.26
N LEU A 35 -10.24 -12.79 4.14
CA LEU A 35 -9.24 -12.33 5.10
C LEU A 35 -9.81 -11.37 6.14
N VAL A 36 -11.02 -10.82 5.93
CA VAL A 36 -11.59 -9.75 6.75
C VAL A 36 -11.70 -10.15 8.22
N GLU A 37 -12.28 -11.32 8.51
CA GLU A 37 -12.44 -11.80 9.89
C GLU A 37 -11.08 -11.94 10.59
N SER A 38 -10.12 -12.57 9.94
CA SER A 38 -8.77 -12.74 10.47
C SER A 38 -8.01 -11.41 10.62
N HIS A 39 -8.27 -10.44 9.74
CA HIS A 39 -7.68 -9.10 9.81
C HIS A 39 -8.23 -8.30 10.99
N VAL A 40 -9.55 -8.38 11.24
CA VAL A 40 -10.18 -7.78 12.41
C VAL A 40 -9.63 -8.42 13.69
N ALA A 41 -9.54 -9.76 13.74
CA ALA A 41 -9.00 -10.48 14.88
C ALA A 41 -7.53 -10.16 15.18
N MET A 42 -6.75 -9.80 14.14
CA MET A 42 -5.35 -9.39 14.29
C MET A 42 -5.18 -8.12 15.15
N ASN A 43 -6.22 -7.27 15.27
CA ASN A 43 -6.18 -6.00 16.00
C ASN A 43 -4.99 -5.11 15.59
N SER A 44 -4.88 -4.81 14.30
CA SER A 44 -3.80 -3.98 13.76
C SER A 44 -3.80 -2.58 14.36
N SER A 45 -2.62 -2.08 14.76
CA SER A 45 -2.45 -0.67 15.12
C SER A 45 -2.58 0.29 13.92
N LEU A 46 -2.50 -0.22 12.69
CA LEU A 46 -2.71 0.58 11.48
C LEU A 46 -4.18 0.60 11.05
N HIS A 47 -5.05 -0.14 11.75
CA HIS A 47 -6.47 -0.27 11.43
C HIS A 47 -7.27 -0.63 12.69
N GLU A 48 -7.22 0.26 13.68
CA GLU A 48 -7.86 0.05 14.99
C GLU A 48 -9.39 -0.07 14.87
N GLY A 49 -9.98 0.63 13.91
CA GLY A 49 -11.42 0.61 13.67
C GLY A 49 -11.92 -0.60 12.86
N ALA A 50 -11.08 -1.58 12.50
CA ALA A 50 -11.45 -2.66 11.57
C ALA A 50 -12.76 -3.40 11.94
N GLY A 51 -12.96 -3.71 13.23
CA GLY A 51 -14.15 -4.39 13.73
C GLY A 51 -15.36 -3.50 14.03
N SER A 52 -15.21 -2.17 13.89
CA SER A 52 -16.28 -1.19 14.14
C SER A 52 -17.13 -0.95 12.89
N LEU A 53 -18.36 -0.43 13.08
CA LEU A 53 -19.18 0.12 11.99
C LEU A 53 -18.83 1.57 11.63
N GLU A 54 -18.00 2.21 12.46
CA GLU A 54 -17.45 3.54 12.19
C GLU A 54 -16.27 3.44 11.21
N ILE A 55 -16.13 4.46 10.37
CA ILE A 55 -15.05 4.54 9.38
C ILE A 55 -13.76 4.92 10.10
N ASP A 56 -12.74 4.09 9.92
CA ASP A 56 -11.36 4.40 10.29
C ASP A 56 -10.71 5.22 9.17
N ALA A 57 -10.89 6.54 9.25
CA ALA A 57 -10.34 7.45 8.26
C ALA A 57 -8.80 7.38 8.17
N SER A 58 -8.12 7.06 9.27
CA SER A 58 -6.66 6.89 9.29
C SER A 58 -6.22 5.68 8.47
N ALA A 59 -6.88 4.53 8.65
CA ALA A 59 -6.60 3.32 7.87
C ALA A 59 -6.93 3.50 6.37
N LEU A 60 -8.05 4.17 6.07
CA LEU A 60 -8.45 4.49 4.70
C LEU A 60 -7.41 5.38 4.01
N MET A 61 -7.01 6.49 4.63
CA MET A 61 -5.98 7.39 4.09
C MET A 61 -4.64 6.67 3.95
N TYR A 62 -4.23 5.90 4.96
CA TYR A 62 -2.98 5.15 4.95
C TYR A 62 -2.89 4.23 3.73
N SER A 63 -3.99 3.53 3.45
CA SER A 63 -4.12 2.61 2.32
C SER A 63 -4.20 3.35 0.98
N ALA A 64 -5.04 4.39 0.89
CA ALA A 64 -5.21 5.20 -0.31
C ALA A 64 -3.92 5.92 -0.75
N LEU A 65 -3.06 6.31 0.19
CA LEU A 65 -1.74 6.87 -0.11
C LEU A 65 -0.75 5.84 -0.67
N ARG A 66 -0.92 4.56 -0.36
CA ARG A 66 0.03 3.48 -0.70
C ARG A 66 -0.43 2.60 -1.85
N LEU A 67 -1.69 2.71 -2.24
CA LEU A 67 -2.27 2.11 -3.43
C LEU A 67 -2.31 3.14 -4.57
N PRO A 68 -2.20 2.72 -5.84
CA PRO A 68 -2.33 3.65 -6.96
C PRO A 68 -3.78 4.17 -7.07
N PRO A 69 -4.04 5.39 -7.57
CA PRO A 69 -5.39 5.95 -7.67
C PRO A 69 -6.39 5.07 -8.44
N CYS A 70 -5.92 4.29 -9.42
CA CYS A 70 -6.74 3.33 -10.15
C CYS A 70 -7.30 2.20 -9.27
N ILE A 71 -6.85 2.06 -8.01
CA ILE A 71 -7.38 1.06 -7.06
C ILE A 71 -8.89 1.14 -6.92
N ILE A 72 -9.51 2.29 -7.19
CA ILE A 72 -10.96 2.48 -7.19
C ILE A 72 -11.64 1.55 -8.22
N ASP A 73 -11.04 1.37 -9.39
CA ASP A 73 -11.49 0.49 -10.49
C ASP A 73 -11.10 -0.97 -10.29
N VAL A 74 -10.04 -1.24 -9.53
CA VAL A 74 -9.43 -2.56 -9.45
C VAL A 74 -10.33 -3.59 -8.76
N THR A 75 -10.53 -4.73 -9.39
CA THR A 75 -11.20 -5.90 -8.81
C THR A 75 -10.27 -7.11 -8.71
N GLU A 76 -9.16 -7.12 -9.45
CA GLU A 76 -8.18 -8.21 -9.42
C GLU A 76 -6.77 -7.65 -9.17
N VAL A 77 -6.11 -8.13 -8.13
CA VAL A 77 -4.72 -7.81 -7.82
C VAL A 77 -3.84 -9.02 -8.07
N LEU A 78 -2.94 -8.87 -9.02
CA LEU A 78 -1.98 -9.90 -9.41
C LEU A 78 -0.63 -9.56 -8.82
N VAL A 79 -0.09 -10.45 -8.01
CA VAL A 79 1.20 -10.26 -7.34
C VAL A 79 2.21 -11.20 -7.93
N GLY A 80 3.35 -10.70 -8.40
CA GLY A 80 4.38 -11.56 -8.95
C GLY A 80 5.74 -10.88 -9.02
N GLN A 81 6.78 -11.63 -9.36
CA GLN A 81 8.15 -11.10 -9.38
C GLN A 81 8.62 -10.73 -10.79
N LEU A 82 8.23 -11.53 -11.77
CA LEU A 82 8.74 -11.46 -13.13
C LEU A 82 7.61 -11.56 -14.13
N GLU A 83 7.73 -10.80 -15.22
CA GLU A 83 6.78 -10.78 -16.33
C GLU A 83 6.46 -12.17 -16.87
N ARG A 84 7.48 -13.03 -17.04
CA ARG A 84 7.28 -14.41 -17.51
C ARG A 84 6.31 -15.22 -16.64
N GLY A 85 6.23 -14.93 -15.34
CA GLY A 85 5.28 -15.57 -14.44
C GLY A 85 3.84 -15.17 -14.75
N PHE A 86 3.60 -13.88 -14.98
CA PHE A 86 2.30 -13.36 -15.37
C PHE A 86 1.85 -13.91 -16.73
N VAL A 87 2.76 -13.93 -17.71
CA VAL A 87 2.50 -14.51 -19.04
C VAL A 87 2.15 -15.99 -18.94
N ALA A 88 2.88 -16.76 -18.12
CA ALA A 88 2.58 -18.17 -17.89
C ALA A 88 1.23 -18.39 -17.19
N ALA A 89 0.77 -17.41 -16.40
CA ALA A 89 -0.54 -17.42 -15.76
C ALA A 89 -1.69 -16.93 -16.67
N GLY A 90 -1.40 -16.59 -17.93
CA GLY A 90 -2.39 -16.16 -18.94
C GLY A 90 -2.50 -14.64 -19.14
N TYR A 91 -1.72 -13.84 -18.42
CA TYR A 91 -1.74 -12.37 -18.53
C TYR A 91 -0.69 -11.91 -19.53
N HIS A 92 -1.11 -11.71 -20.78
CA HIS A 92 -0.27 -11.27 -21.88
C HIS A 92 -0.20 -9.74 -21.96
N GLY A 93 0.91 -9.21 -22.49
CA GLY A 93 1.06 -7.77 -22.73
C GLY A 93 1.20 -6.93 -21.45
N ILE A 94 1.53 -7.55 -20.31
CA ILE A 94 1.66 -6.84 -19.03
C ILE A 94 2.70 -5.71 -19.06
N ALA A 95 3.75 -5.83 -19.87
CA ALA A 95 4.71 -4.75 -20.09
C ALA A 95 4.11 -3.52 -20.81
N SER A 96 3.00 -3.70 -21.54
CA SER A 96 2.27 -2.62 -22.22
C SER A 96 1.12 -2.04 -21.39
N TRP A 97 0.80 -2.65 -20.25
CA TRP A 97 -0.18 -2.10 -19.31
C TRP A 97 0.30 -0.75 -18.77
N GLN A 98 -0.64 0.11 -18.39
CA GLN A 98 -0.34 1.45 -17.91
C GLN A 98 0.46 1.36 -16.62
N ARG A 99 1.66 1.94 -16.59
CA ARG A 99 2.44 2.03 -15.36
C ARG A 99 1.78 3.02 -14.40
N VAL A 100 1.50 2.57 -13.19
CA VAL A 100 0.83 3.35 -12.15
C VAL A 100 1.70 3.45 -10.90
N TYR A 101 1.48 4.51 -10.12
CA TYR A 101 2.29 4.85 -8.96
C TYR A 101 1.40 5.21 -7.78
N SER A 102 1.89 4.95 -6.57
CA SER A 102 1.31 5.46 -5.33
C SER A 102 2.25 6.49 -4.69
N THR A 103 1.67 7.36 -3.86
CA THR A 103 2.38 8.48 -3.23
C THR A 103 3.33 8.00 -2.13
N GLY A 104 2.84 7.13 -1.23
CA GLY A 104 3.52 6.78 0.02
C GLY A 104 4.45 5.55 -0.03
N ARG A 105 4.22 4.59 -0.95
CA ARG A 105 5.11 3.42 -1.11
C ARG A 105 5.16 2.95 -2.56
N ARG A 106 6.19 3.41 -3.28
CA ARG A 106 6.37 3.14 -4.71
C ARG A 106 6.69 1.67 -4.96
N ARG A 107 5.68 0.90 -5.37
CA ARG A 107 5.82 -0.43 -5.97
C ARG A 107 5.72 -0.32 -7.48
N ARG A 108 6.52 -1.11 -8.21
CA ARG A 108 6.33 -1.21 -9.66
C ARG A 108 4.99 -1.90 -9.90
N SER A 109 4.02 -1.16 -10.43
CA SER A 109 2.69 -1.67 -10.68
C SER A 109 2.21 -1.28 -12.08
N HIS A 110 1.42 -2.14 -12.71
CA HIS A 110 0.81 -1.86 -14.01
C HIS A 110 -0.69 -2.16 -13.95
N PHE A 111 -1.47 -1.29 -14.54
CA PHE A 111 -2.93 -1.37 -14.60
C PHE A 111 -3.35 -1.64 -16.04
N ASP A 112 -4.26 -2.58 -16.25
CA ASP A 112 -4.77 -2.95 -17.58
C ASP A 112 -5.69 -1.88 -18.20
N GLY A 113 -6.04 -0.83 -17.44
CA GLY A 113 -6.97 0.22 -17.85
C GLY A 113 -8.44 -0.11 -17.58
N VAL A 114 -8.72 -1.28 -16.99
CA VAL A 114 -10.07 -1.79 -16.77
C VAL A 114 -10.28 -2.19 -15.32
N SER A 115 -9.58 -3.22 -14.82
CA SER A 115 -9.85 -3.79 -13.49
C SER A 115 -8.70 -4.58 -12.87
N ALA A 116 -7.67 -4.95 -13.62
CA ALA A 116 -6.56 -5.75 -13.14
C ALA A 116 -5.33 -4.90 -12.81
N LEU A 117 -4.81 -5.06 -11.59
CA LEU A 117 -3.58 -4.42 -11.13
C LEU A 117 -2.49 -5.46 -10.90
N ALA A 118 -1.46 -5.42 -11.75
CA ALA A 118 -0.24 -6.18 -11.55
C ALA A 118 0.74 -5.45 -10.64
N VAL A 119 1.10 -6.06 -9.51
CA VAL A 119 2.05 -5.54 -8.54
C VAL A 119 3.30 -6.42 -8.54
N TYR A 120 4.44 -5.82 -8.85
CA TYR A 120 5.73 -6.50 -8.84
C TYR A 120 6.32 -6.44 -7.43
N ILE A 121 6.56 -7.61 -6.83
CA ILE A 121 7.13 -7.75 -5.49
C ILE A 121 8.60 -8.17 -5.55
N VAL A 122 9.38 -7.70 -4.58
CA VAL A 122 10.81 -7.99 -4.46
C VAL A 122 11.08 -8.93 -3.29
N SER A 123 10.23 -8.93 -2.27
CA SER A 123 10.36 -9.80 -1.10
C SER A 123 9.01 -10.23 -0.51
N SER A 124 9.04 -11.19 0.41
CA SER A 124 7.86 -11.60 1.19
C SER A 124 7.25 -10.44 1.97
N SER A 125 8.07 -9.50 2.45
CA SER A 125 7.57 -8.32 3.17
C SER A 125 6.70 -7.40 2.32
N ASP A 126 6.78 -7.47 0.99
CA ASP A 126 5.85 -6.76 0.12
C ASP A 126 4.46 -7.38 0.15
N ILE A 127 4.35 -8.71 0.27
CA ILE A 127 3.09 -9.43 0.48
C ILE A 127 2.53 -9.10 1.86
N ASP A 128 3.40 -9.11 2.87
CA ASP A 128 3.05 -8.82 4.26
C ASP A 128 2.52 -7.40 4.44
N ASP A 129 2.93 -6.44 3.59
CA ASP A 129 2.39 -5.08 3.59
C ASP A 129 1.18 -4.92 2.65
N LEU A 130 1.20 -5.53 1.46
CA LEU A 130 0.14 -5.39 0.47
C LEU A 130 -1.17 -6.03 0.93
N THR A 131 -1.10 -7.22 1.52
CA THR A 131 -2.29 -8.02 1.88
C THR A 131 -3.16 -7.35 2.95
N PRO A 132 -2.61 -6.94 4.13
CA PRO A 132 -3.39 -6.20 5.11
C PRO A 132 -3.86 -4.84 4.57
N MET A 133 -3.07 -4.16 3.75
CA MET A 133 -3.46 -2.86 3.17
C MET A 133 -4.66 -2.97 2.22
N LEU A 134 -4.68 -3.98 1.35
CA LEU A 134 -5.85 -4.24 0.49
C LEU A 134 -7.08 -4.60 1.32
N THR A 135 -6.90 -5.39 2.38
CA THR A 135 -7.97 -5.78 3.28
C THR A 135 -8.55 -4.57 4.02
N ALA A 136 -7.69 -3.70 4.57
CA ALA A 136 -8.09 -2.46 5.23
C ALA A 136 -8.84 -1.54 4.26
N TYR A 137 -8.32 -1.34 3.05
CA TYR A 137 -8.97 -0.53 2.02
C TYR A 137 -10.37 -1.06 1.67
N GLN A 138 -10.54 -2.38 1.52
CA GLN A 138 -11.84 -3.00 1.24
C GLN A 138 -12.84 -2.80 2.39
N ILE A 139 -12.40 -3.03 3.64
CA ILE A 139 -13.23 -2.85 4.83
C ILE A 139 -13.73 -1.40 4.89
N GLU A 140 -12.83 -0.42 4.80
CA GLU A 140 -13.19 0.99 4.92
C GLU A 140 -14.01 1.50 3.73
N TRP A 141 -13.73 1.02 2.52
CA TRP A 141 -14.61 1.26 1.38
C TRP A 141 -16.03 0.76 1.66
N ASN A 142 -16.17 -0.46 2.18
CA ASN A 142 -17.47 -1.07 2.40
C ASN A 142 -18.26 -0.38 3.51
N LYS A 143 -17.58 0.18 4.52
CA LYS A 143 -18.21 1.07 5.51
C LYS A 143 -18.69 2.37 4.89
N LEU A 144 -17.86 3.02 4.08
CA LEU A 144 -18.27 4.22 3.33
C LEU A 144 -19.46 3.93 2.42
N HIS A 145 -19.43 2.82 1.68
CA HIS A 145 -20.52 2.39 0.82
C HIS A 145 -21.84 2.26 1.58
N LEU A 146 -21.82 1.69 2.79
CA LEU A 146 -22.99 1.59 3.67
C LEU A 146 -23.53 2.96 4.09
N ARG A 147 -22.65 3.90 4.48
CA ARG A 147 -23.06 5.27 4.86
C ARG A 147 -23.61 6.06 3.66
N LEU A 148 -23.06 5.81 2.47
CA LEU A 148 -23.44 6.48 1.23
C LEU A 148 -24.71 5.91 0.57
N GLN A 149 -25.41 4.96 1.19
CA GLN A 149 -26.77 4.58 0.75
C GLN A 149 -27.81 5.67 1.05
N ASN A 150 -27.43 6.76 1.72
CA ASN A 150 -28.27 7.93 1.90
C ASN A 150 -28.33 8.78 0.62
N GLN A 151 -29.52 8.84 -0.01
CA GLN A 151 -29.74 9.59 -1.25
C GLN A 151 -29.40 11.08 -1.13
N ALA A 152 -29.66 11.71 0.03
CA ALA A 152 -29.36 13.12 0.22
C ALA A 152 -27.86 13.42 0.13
N LEU A 153 -27.01 12.49 0.61
CA LEU A 153 -25.55 12.60 0.47
C LEU A 153 -25.13 12.42 -0.99
N CYS A 154 -25.75 11.48 -1.70
CA CYS A 154 -25.47 11.26 -3.12
C CYS A 154 -25.86 12.49 -3.96
N ASP A 155 -27.01 13.10 -3.69
CA ASP A 155 -27.47 14.31 -4.37
C ASP A 155 -26.55 15.51 -4.06
N LEU A 156 -26.08 15.63 -2.82
CA LEU A 156 -25.07 16.62 -2.43
C LEU A 156 -23.79 16.44 -3.25
N LEU A 157 -23.25 15.22 -3.31
CA LEU A 157 -22.03 14.90 -4.05
C LEU A 157 -22.20 15.12 -5.55
N ALA A 158 -23.37 14.77 -6.12
CA ALA A 158 -23.66 14.91 -7.55
C ALA A 158 -23.58 16.36 -8.03
N ARG A 159 -23.91 17.34 -7.17
CA ARG A 159 -23.77 18.77 -7.47
C ARG A 159 -22.33 19.23 -7.65
N HIS A 160 -21.36 18.47 -7.14
CA HIS A 160 -19.94 18.84 -7.08
C HIS A 160 -19.03 17.88 -7.88
N VAL A 161 -19.59 17.03 -8.75
CA VAL A 161 -18.83 16.03 -9.53
C VAL A 161 -17.91 16.66 -10.57
N ASP A 162 -18.36 17.73 -11.23
CA ASP A 162 -17.63 18.35 -12.34
C ASP A 162 -16.49 19.28 -11.90
N GLY A 163 -16.09 19.18 -10.62
CA GLY A 163 -15.09 20.03 -10.00
C GLY A 163 -15.68 21.32 -9.46
N GLY A 164 -15.42 21.57 -8.18
CA GLY A 164 -15.86 22.75 -7.45
C GLY A 164 -15.49 22.59 -5.98
N ASP A 165 -15.16 23.70 -5.30
CA ASP A 165 -14.96 23.67 -3.86
C ASP A 165 -16.28 23.32 -3.18
N LEU A 166 -16.29 22.28 -2.36
CA LEU A 166 -17.42 21.99 -1.49
C LEU A 166 -17.51 23.11 -0.44
N PRO A 167 -18.63 23.87 -0.37
CA PRO A 167 -18.83 24.86 0.68
C PRO A 167 -18.69 24.22 2.06
N ASP A 168 -18.21 24.98 3.06
CA ASP A 168 -18.01 24.46 4.42
C ASP A 168 -19.28 23.84 5.03
N GLU A 169 -20.46 24.34 4.66
CA GLU A 169 -21.76 23.77 5.08
C GLU A 169 -22.03 22.38 4.48
N ASP A 170 -21.78 22.21 3.18
CA ASP A 170 -21.92 20.92 2.48
C ASP A 170 -20.87 19.93 3.02
N PHE A 171 -19.68 20.43 3.36
CA PHE A 171 -18.61 19.62 3.95
C PHE A 171 -18.97 19.12 5.36
N ALA A 172 -19.55 19.99 6.19
CA ALA A 172 -20.03 19.61 7.52
C ALA A 172 -21.20 18.61 7.45
N ALA A 173 -22.15 18.82 6.53
CA ALA A 173 -23.26 17.90 6.31
C ALA A 173 -22.79 16.52 5.82
N LEU A 174 -21.80 16.49 4.91
CA LEU A 174 -21.20 15.26 4.42
C LEU A 174 -20.45 14.52 5.53
N ALA A 175 -19.67 15.23 6.34
CA ALA A 175 -18.95 14.66 7.47
C ALA A 175 -19.90 14.03 8.51
N ASP A 176 -20.98 14.72 8.85
CA ASP A 176 -22.03 14.21 9.76
C ASP A 176 -22.70 12.95 9.20
N GLY A 177 -23.11 12.98 7.93
CA GLY A 177 -23.74 11.82 7.27
C GLY A 177 -22.82 10.61 7.12
N LEU A 178 -21.51 10.83 6.98
CA LEU A 178 -20.50 9.78 6.99
C LEU A 178 -20.08 9.36 8.41
N SER A 179 -20.53 10.05 9.45
CA SER A 179 -20.08 9.85 10.84
C SER A 179 -18.55 9.96 10.95
N MET A 180 -17.96 10.93 10.25
CA MET A 180 -16.52 11.17 10.19
C MET A 180 -16.18 12.57 10.70
N ALA A 181 -15.02 12.74 11.33
CA ALA A 181 -14.55 14.08 11.69
C ALA A 181 -14.34 14.94 10.42
N VAL A 182 -14.77 16.20 10.47
CA VAL A 182 -14.59 17.16 9.35
C VAL A 182 -13.12 17.26 8.94
N SER A 183 -12.18 17.25 9.90
CA SER A 183 -10.74 17.26 9.63
C SER A 183 -10.29 16.08 8.78
N ASP A 184 -10.87 14.90 9.00
CA ASP A 184 -10.46 13.66 8.37
C ASP A 184 -11.02 13.61 6.95
N LEU A 185 -12.27 14.03 6.79
CA LEU A 185 -12.89 14.21 5.49
C LEU A 185 -12.13 15.26 4.65
N ARG A 186 -11.64 16.34 5.27
CA ARG A 186 -10.79 17.34 4.59
C ARG A 186 -9.47 16.74 4.10
N ARG A 187 -8.85 15.84 4.87
CA ARG A 187 -7.63 15.14 4.41
C ARG A 187 -7.92 14.20 3.24
N LEU A 188 -9.07 13.51 3.23
CA LEU A 188 -9.50 12.71 2.07
C LEU A 188 -9.77 13.57 0.84
N HIS A 189 -10.39 14.75 1.02
CA HIS A 189 -10.57 15.73 -0.04
C HIS A 189 -9.24 16.20 -0.62
N LEU A 190 -8.24 16.51 0.22
CA LEU A 190 -6.90 16.87 -0.24
C LEU A 190 -6.19 15.71 -0.97
N LEU A 191 -6.48 14.46 -0.61
CA LEU A 191 -5.88 13.30 -1.25
C LEU A 191 -6.45 13.01 -2.65
N TRP A 192 -7.76 13.16 -2.81
CA TRP A 192 -8.46 12.88 -4.08
C TRP A 192 -8.65 14.11 -4.96
N GLU A 193 -8.45 15.31 -4.41
CA GLU A 193 -8.55 16.59 -5.12
C GLU A 193 -9.85 16.68 -5.93
N SER A 194 -9.76 16.94 -7.25
CA SER A 194 -10.92 17.05 -8.14
C SER A 194 -11.74 15.76 -8.24
N ASP A 195 -11.15 14.60 -7.96
CA ASP A 195 -11.83 13.32 -8.03
C ASP A 195 -12.60 12.99 -6.74
N PHE A 196 -12.55 13.83 -5.70
CA PHE A 196 -13.13 13.52 -4.39
C PHE A 196 -14.63 13.17 -4.46
N ALA A 197 -15.45 14.03 -5.04
CA ALA A 197 -16.90 13.81 -5.14
C ALA A 197 -17.22 12.62 -6.07
N ALA A 198 -16.50 12.51 -7.19
CA ALA A 198 -16.62 11.41 -8.13
C ALA A 198 -16.30 10.06 -7.46
N ASN A 199 -15.23 9.99 -6.67
CA ASN A 199 -14.80 8.80 -5.96
C ASN A 199 -15.83 8.36 -4.92
N LEU A 200 -16.37 9.28 -4.12
CA LEU A 200 -17.43 8.97 -3.17
C LEU A 200 -18.70 8.44 -3.87
N LEU A 201 -19.09 9.03 -5.00
CA LEU A 201 -20.22 8.49 -5.78
C LEU A 201 -19.92 7.12 -6.42
N ARG A 202 -18.67 6.82 -6.74
CA ARG A 202 -18.28 5.48 -7.17
C ARG A 202 -18.37 4.47 -6.03
N ILE A 203 -17.99 4.88 -4.82
CA ILE A 203 -18.14 4.08 -3.60
C ILE A 203 -19.62 3.83 -3.29
N SER A 204 -20.50 4.82 -3.47
CA SER A 204 -21.94 4.65 -3.19
C SER A 204 -22.61 3.60 -4.10
N ARG A 205 -22.12 3.44 -5.34
CA ARG A 205 -22.68 2.52 -6.34
C ARG A 205 -22.43 1.05 -6.06
N GLN A 206 -21.28 0.70 -5.48
CA GLN A 206 -20.92 -0.70 -5.28
C GLN A 206 -20.01 -0.91 -4.08
N ARG A 207 -20.20 -2.07 -3.43
CA ARG A 207 -19.21 -2.60 -2.50
C ARG A 207 -17.92 -2.93 -3.22
N LYS A 208 -16.81 -2.82 -2.51
CA LYS A 208 -15.52 -3.31 -2.96
C LYS A 208 -15.42 -4.80 -2.73
N SER A 209 -15.13 -5.53 -3.81
CA SER A 209 -14.76 -6.94 -3.79
C SER A 209 -13.51 -7.06 -4.65
N MET A 210 -12.37 -7.29 -4.00
CA MET A 210 -11.09 -7.50 -4.66
C MET A 210 -10.67 -8.95 -4.51
N THR A 211 -10.05 -9.49 -5.57
CA THR A 211 -9.30 -10.74 -5.49
C THR A 211 -7.80 -10.48 -5.44
N LEU A 212 -7.07 -11.39 -4.82
CA LEU A 212 -5.62 -11.39 -4.74
C LEU A 212 -5.07 -12.71 -5.24
N ARG A 213 -4.14 -12.66 -6.20
CA ARG A 213 -3.51 -13.86 -6.75
C ARG A 213 -2.00 -13.74 -6.70
N LEU A 214 -1.34 -14.71 -6.07
CA LEU A 214 0.12 -14.79 -6.05
C LEU A 214 0.62 -15.64 -7.22
N ILE A 215 1.21 -14.98 -8.21
CA ILE A 215 1.85 -15.55 -9.38
C ILE A 215 3.34 -15.74 -9.11
N ALA A 216 3.76 -17.00 -8.99
CA ALA A 216 5.17 -17.40 -8.85
C ALA A 216 5.89 -16.71 -7.66
N GLY A 217 5.43 -16.99 -6.44
CA GLY A 217 5.99 -16.46 -5.18
C GLY A 217 6.79 -17.48 -4.36
N SER A 218 7.20 -18.61 -4.92
CA SER A 218 7.98 -19.61 -4.17
C SER A 218 9.42 -19.15 -3.91
N LEU A 219 10.09 -19.72 -2.90
CA LEU A 219 11.52 -19.47 -2.67
C LEU A 219 12.38 -19.80 -3.90
N ALA A 220 11.98 -20.82 -4.66
CA ALA A 220 12.65 -21.17 -5.92
C ALA A 220 12.47 -20.07 -6.98
N ASP A 221 11.30 -19.42 -7.02
CA ASP A 221 11.06 -18.26 -7.89
C ASP A 221 11.93 -17.08 -7.50
N TYR A 222 12.01 -16.76 -6.20
CA TYR A 222 12.90 -15.72 -5.68
C TYR A 222 14.36 -15.97 -6.08
N ARG A 223 14.87 -17.19 -5.87
CA ARG A 223 16.24 -17.56 -6.27
C ARG A 223 16.47 -17.40 -7.77
N ARG A 224 15.50 -17.83 -8.60
CA ARG A 224 15.58 -17.67 -10.06
C ARG A 224 15.52 -16.20 -10.48
N ALA A 225 14.74 -15.37 -9.82
CA ALA A 225 14.67 -13.94 -10.06
C ALA A 225 15.99 -13.25 -9.70
N THR A 226 16.54 -13.52 -8.52
CA THR A 226 17.85 -12.99 -8.10
C THR A 226 18.98 -13.43 -9.03
N ALA A 227 19.00 -14.69 -9.47
CA ALA A 227 20.00 -15.17 -10.42
C ALA A 227 19.87 -14.50 -11.80
N SER A 228 18.65 -14.30 -12.30
CA SER A 228 18.39 -13.57 -13.56
C SER A 228 18.92 -12.14 -13.46
N TRP A 229 18.55 -11.44 -12.39
CA TRP A 229 19.00 -10.07 -12.12
C TRP A 229 20.52 -9.98 -12.03
N TRP A 230 21.18 -10.90 -11.32
CA TRP A 230 22.64 -10.92 -11.20
C TRP A 230 23.32 -11.12 -12.55
N ASN A 231 22.81 -12.05 -13.37
CA ASN A 231 23.35 -12.30 -14.70
C ASN A 231 23.19 -11.08 -15.61
N GLU A 232 22.02 -10.44 -15.61
CA GLU A 232 21.75 -9.20 -16.36
C GLU A 232 22.72 -8.08 -15.94
N LEU A 233 22.90 -7.89 -14.63
CA LEU A 233 23.86 -6.93 -14.07
C LEU A 233 25.30 -7.21 -14.55
N CYS A 234 25.75 -8.46 -14.49
CA CYS A 234 27.09 -8.85 -14.95
C CYS A 234 27.27 -8.59 -16.46
N VAL A 235 26.24 -8.84 -17.28
CA VAL A 235 26.29 -8.56 -18.72
C VAL A 235 26.42 -7.06 -18.98
N GLU A 236 25.60 -6.23 -18.33
CA GLU A 236 25.65 -4.77 -18.50
C GLU A 236 26.99 -4.18 -18.02
N LEU A 237 27.48 -4.60 -16.85
CA LEU A 237 28.76 -4.13 -16.31
C LEU A 237 29.96 -4.64 -17.13
N GLY A 238 29.87 -5.85 -17.67
CA GLY A 238 30.88 -6.41 -18.56
C GLY A 238 31.08 -5.56 -19.82
N GLN A 239 30.02 -4.94 -20.35
CA GLN A 239 30.11 -3.99 -21.47
C GLN A 239 30.93 -2.73 -21.11
N ALA A 240 30.97 -2.37 -19.83
CA ALA A 240 31.79 -1.28 -19.29
C ALA A 240 33.18 -1.74 -18.84
N GLY A 241 33.58 -2.99 -19.10
CA GLY A 241 34.86 -3.56 -18.65
C GLY A 241 34.93 -3.78 -17.13
N ILE A 242 33.78 -3.93 -16.47
CA ILE A 242 33.68 -4.16 -15.04
C ILE A 242 33.20 -5.59 -14.82
N ASP A 243 34.04 -6.41 -14.18
CA ASP A 243 33.63 -7.72 -13.68
C ASP A 243 33.26 -7.62 -12.18
N PRO A 244 31.99 -7.82 -11.80
CA PRO A 244 31.58 -7.84 -10.40
C PRO A 244 32.21 -8.96 -9.58
N SER A 245 32.63 -10.07 -10.20
CA SER A 245 33.24 -11.20 -9.50
C SER A 245 34.68 -10.93 -9.03
N GLU A 246 35.37 -9.98 -9.67
CA GLU A 246 36.71 -9.54 -9.28
C GLU A 246 36.70 -8.39 -8.26
N ARG A 247 35.52 -8.02 -7.75
CA ARG A 247 35.34 -6.86 -6.85
C ARG A 247 34.50 -7.23 -5.64
N PRO A 248 34.74 -6.58 -4.48
CA PRO A 248 33.82 -6.71 -3.35
C PRO A 248 32.47 -6.09 -3.71
N VAL A 249 31.40 -6.87 -3.54
CA VAL A 249 30.02 -6.43 -3.79
C VAL A 249 29.30 -6.26 -2.46
N TYR A 250 28.78 -5.06 -2.23
CA TYR A 250 28.05 -4.71 -1.02
C TYR A 250 26.56 -4.59 -1.35
N PHE A 251 25.74 -5.40 -0.70
CA PHE A 251 24.29 -5.27 -0.75
C PHE A 251 23.83 -4.31 0.34
N VAL A 252 23.20 -3.20 -0.04
CA VAL A 252 22.63 -2.25 0.92
C VAL A 252 21.12 -2.19 0.75
N SER A 253 20.39 -2.65 1.76
CA SER A 253 18.94 -2.65 1.77
C SER A 253 18.37 -1.41 2.46
N SER A 254 17.21 -0.97 1.97
CA SER A 254 16.18 -0.16 2.64
C SER A 254 16.54 1.23 3.19
N ASN A 255 17.80 1.66 3.19
CA ASN A 255 18.16 3.04 3.56
C ASN A 255 19.42 3.52 2.81
N THR A 256 19.24 3.90 1.56
CA THR A 256 20.32 4.49 0.75
C THR A 256 20.83 5.81 1.34
N HIS A 257 20.04 6.50 2.17
CA HIS A 257 20.49 7.72 2.85
C HIS A 257 21.59 7.45 3.87
N SER A 258 21.62 6.26 4.49
CA SER A 258 22.73 5.84 5.36
C SER A 258 24.06 5.83 4.60
N LEU A 259 24.08 5.30 3.38
CA LEU A 259 25.26 5.31 2.52
C LEU A 259 25.63 6.71 2.05
N ILE A 260 24.65 7.49 1.57
CA ILE A 260 24.91 8.85 1.07
C ILE A 260 25.47 9.72 2.19
N ASN A 261 24.91 9.64 3.41
CA ASN A 261 25.41 10.40 4.55
C ASN A 261 26.84 10.01 4.91
N LEU A 262 27.18 8.71 4.89
CA LEU A 262 28.52 8.21 5.16
C LEU A 262 29.54 8.61 4.07
N LEU A 263 29.17 8.48 2.80
CA LEU A 263 30.06 8.72 1.66
C LEU A 263 30.23 10.19 1.33
N ALA A 264 29.13 10.98 1.38
CA ALA A 264 29.16 12.40 1.08
C ALA A 264 29.43 13.27 2.31
N GLY A 265 29.40 12.71 3.53
CA GLY A 265 29.56 13.47 4.77
C GLY A 265 28.47 14.54 4.97
N PHE A 266 27.28 14.36 4.37
CA PHE A 266 26.21 15.36 4.40
C PHE A 266 25.80 15.73 5.83
N ALA A 267 25.49 14.73 6.66
CA ALA A 267 25.12 14.94 8.05
C ALA A 267 26.16 15.76 8.83
N ARG A 268 27.46 15.48 8.62
CA ARG A 268 28.56 16.21 9.25
C ARG A 268 28.72 17.64 8.72
N ARG A 269 28.47 17.87 7.43
CA ARG A 269 28.60 19.20 6.81
C ARG A 269 27.49 20.15 7.23
N TYR A 270 26.30 19.63 7.52
CA TYR A 270 25.10 20.41 7.84
C TYR A 270 24.63 20.23 9.28
N GLU A 271 25.45 19.62 10.15
CA GLU A 271 25.13 19.32 11.54
C GLU A 271 24.58 20.55 12.28
N GLU A 272 25.31 21.66 12.24
CA GLU A 272 24.92 22.91 12.91
C GLU A 272 23.57 23.45 12.40
N SER A 273 23.34 23.43 11.09
CA SER A 273 22.08 23.89 10.49
C SER A 273 20.90 22.96 10.82
N LEU A 274 21.13 21.65 10.90
CA LEU A 274 20.11 20.67 11.26
C LEU A 274 19.72 20.80 12.73
N VAL A 275 20.70 20.97 13.63
CA VAL A 275 20.46 21.21 15.06
C VAL A 275 19.70 22.51 15.27
N GLN A 276 20.14 23.61 14.64
CA GLN A 276 19.43 24.90 14.71
C GLN A 276 18.00 24.81 14.18
N TYR A 277 17.74 24.01 13.14
CA TYR A 277 16.39 23.79 12.63
C TYR A 277 15.51 23.08 13.68
N ILE A 278 16.00 22.00 14.29
CA ILE A 278 15.27 21.25 15.32
C ILE A 278 14.98 22.15 16.54
N GLU A 279 15.98 22.90 17.00
CA GLU A 279 15.84 23.87 18.09
C GLU A 279 14.82 24.97 17.77
N ARG A 280 14.81 25.47 16.53
CA ARG A 280 13.89 26.53 16.11
C ARG A 280 12.43 26.09 16.07
N PHE A 281 12.16 24.84 15.74
CA PHE A 281 10.80 24.30 15.60
C PHE A 281 10.33 23.49 16.83
N ASP A 282 11.10 23.51 17.92
CA ASP A 282 10.79 22.90 19.22
C ASP A 282 10.48 21.39 19.18
N GLU A 283 11.07 20.67 18.21
CA GLU A 283 10.95 19.21 18.06
C GLU A 283 11.89 18.49 19.04
N LYS A 284 11.72 18.76 20.35
CA LYS A 284 12.59 18.25 21.44
C LYS A 284 12.68 16.72 21.50
N SER A 285 11.67 16.02 20.97
CA SER A 285 11.65 14.56 20.85
C SER A 285 12.86 14.04 20.05
N LEU A 286 13.27 14.76 19.01
CA LEU A 286 14.40 14.39 18.14
C LEU A 286 15.77 14.64 18.79
N LEU A 287 15.84 15.50 19.81
CA LEU A 287 17.07 15.75 20.60
C LEU A 287 17.29 14.70 21.71
N THR A 288 16.29 13.85 21.97
CA THR A 288 16.34 12.87 23.08
C THR A 288 16.93 11.52 22.65
N GLU A 289 17.14 11.30 21.35
CA GLU A 289 17.74 10.07 20.78
C GLU A 289 19.28 10.11 20.69
N TYR A 290 19.94 11.09 21.29
CA TYR A 290 21.40 11.22 21.41
C TYR A 290 21.85 11.19 22.87
#